data_AF-A0A7X5QS11-F1
#
_entry.id   AF-A0A7X5QS11-F1
#
_cell.length_a   1.000
_cell.length_b   1.000
_cell.length_c   1.000
_cell.angle_alpha   90.00
_cell.angle_beta   90.00
_cell.angle_gamma   90.00
#
_symmetry.space_group_name_H-M   'P 1'
#
loop_
_entity.id
_entity.type
_entity.pdbx_description
1 polymer ?
#
loop_
_entity_poly.entity_id
_entity_poly.type
_entity_poly.pdbx_seq_one_letter_code
_entity_poly.pdbx_strand_id
1 'polypeptide(L)'
;MALLPEKPTSQTVEAIYSFWAGKQSQPRAYLGGSVIGRECERQLWYGFRWATGGERFEGRMQRLFDRGQREEAVFVSELRAIGCEVYDIDPATGAQFNFKAVGGHAGGSMDAAILGVPEAPKTYHVAEFKTHNAKSFVTLQKDGVQKAKPEHYAQMQIYMHWSQLTRALYLAVNKDTDDLYSERVRYDATFAKSLEAKAERVIYGKEPPHGISADPSFYKCKFCPASPVCHTNRLPAVSCRTCAHATPEPDGDGRWSCAKWKADIPLDAQRTGCPEHRYIPALLKRWGEATDASEGGNWVEYTSADGVVFRNGPRGPGSFGSEELAAMTPAILRDSLANEIRDEFDGRFVPVEEAA
;
A
#
# COMPACT_ATOMS: atom_id res chain seq x y z
N MET A 1 -16.94 -38.23 -14.36
CA MET A 1 -15.46 -38.36 -14.20
C MET A 1 -15.18 -38.52 -12.73
N ALA A 2 -14.52 -39.60 -12.31
CA ALA A 2 -14.09 -39.75 -10.92
C ALA A 2 -13.06 -38.66 -10.60
N LEU A 3 -13.30 -37.92 -9.51
CA LEU A 3 -12.31 -36.99 -8.96
C LEU A 3 -11.08 -37.82 -8.57
N LEU A 4 -9.93 -37.50 -9.17
CA LEU A 4 -8.68 -38.08 -8.72
C LEU A 4 -8.47 -37.69 -7.24
N PRO A 5 -7.98 -38.61 -6.40
CA PRO A 5 -7.67 -38.26 -5.02
C PRO A 5 -6.69 -37.10 -5.00
N GLU A 6 -6.94 -36.12 -4.12
CA GLU A 6 -6.02 -35.00 -3.92
C GLU A 6 -4.63 -35.55 -3.63
N LYS A 7 -3.63 -35.02 -4.35
CA LYS A 7 -2.25 -35.44 -4.11
C LYS A 7 -1.92 -35.14 -2.64
N PRO A 8 -1.35 -36.10 -1.89
CA PRO A 8 -1.01 -35.86 -0.50
C PRO A 8 -0.09 -34.64 -0.39
N THR A 9 -0.52 -33.65 0.38
CA THR A 9 0.26 -32.43 0.61
C THR A 9 1.43 -32.72 1.54
N SER A 10 2.61 -32.19 1.21
CA SER A 10 3.80 -32.38 2.04
C SER A 10 3.69 -31.53 3.31
N GLN A 11 3.49 -32.18 4.46
CA GLN A 11 3.44 -31.51 5.78
C GLN A 11 4.68 -30.65 6.05
N THR A 12 5.86 -31.07 5.57
CA THR A 12 7.09 -30.28 5.66
C THR A 12 6.99 -28.97 4.89
N VAL A 13 6.43 -28.99 3.67
CA VAL A 13 6.25 -27.79 2.85
C VAL A 13 5.20 -26.85 3.47
N GLU A 14 4.11 -27.40 3.99
CA GLU A 14 3.08 -26.64 4.71
C GLU A 14 3.63 -25.96 5.96
N ALA A 15 4.44 -26.67 6.76
CA ALA A 15 5.09 -26.10 7.95
C ALA A 15 6.02 -24.93 7.58
N ILE A 16 6.79 -25.05 6.50
CA ILE A 16 7.64 -23.97 6.00
C ILE A 16 6.77 -22.78 5.56
N TYR A 17 5.73 -23.01 4.76
CA TYR A 17 4.84 -21.91 4.34
C TYR A 17 4.13 -21.26 5.53
N SER A 18 3.73 -22.02 6.54
CA SER A 18 3.14 -21.47 7.77
C SER A 18 4.13 -20.57 8.52
N PHE A 19 5.40 -20.99 8.66
CA PHE A 19 6.47 -20.17 9.23
C PHE A 19 6.61 -18.84 8.48
N TRP A 20 6.63 -18.86 7.15
CA TRP A 20 6.75 -17.65 6.34
C TRP A 20 5.48 -16.80 6.34
N ALA A 21 4.31 -17.40 6.40
CA ALA A 21 3.04 -16.69 6.53
C ALA A 21 2.97 -15.91 7.85
N GLY A 22 3.66 -16.37 8.91
CA GLY A 22 3.82 -15.64 10.17
C GLY A 22 4.70 -14.38 10.09
N LYS A 23 5.44 -14.16 8.99
CA LYS A 23 6.36 -13.01 8.82
C LYS A 23 5.73 -11.83 8.07
N GLN A 24 4.45 -11.54 8.29
CA GLN A 24 3.81 -10.38 7.66
C GLN A 24 4.44 -9.08 8.16
N SER A 25 4.68 -8.14 7.24
CA SER A 25 5.08 -6.79 7.59
C SER A 25 3.86 -5.93 7.89
N GLN A 26 4.01 -5.01 8.84
CA GLN A 26 3.00 -4.00 9.08
C GLN A 26 2.94 -3.01 7.90
N PRO A 27 1.77 -2.44 7.59
CA PRO A 27 1.66 -1.38 6.60
C PRO A 27 2.62 -0.23 6.92
N ARG A 28 3.36 0.21 5.89
CA ARG A 28 4.31 1.34 5.98
C ARG A 28 3.58 2.62 6.37
N ALA A 29 4.24 3.46 7.17
CA ALA A 29 3.68 4.74 7.62
C ALA A 29 3.70 5.83 6.54
N TYR A 30 4.48 5.63 5.47
CA TYR A 30 4.66 6.57 4.37
C TYR A 30 4.26 5.93 3.02
N LEU A 31 3.99 6.77 2.03
CA LEU A 31 3.83 6.39 0.63
C LEU A 31 5.20 6.04 0.02
N GLY A 32 5.39 4.78 -0.34
CA GLY A 32 6.67 4.27 -0.81
C GLY A 32 7.04 4.71 -2.23
N GLY A 33 8.30 5.13 -2.43
CA GLY A 33 8.87 5.40 -3.76
C GLY A 33 8.82 4.18 -4.69
N SER A 34 8.83 2.96 -4.14
CA SER A 34 8.69 1.71 -4.92
C SER A 34 7.29 1.50 -5.52
N VAL A 35 6.28 2.25 -5.08
CA VAL A 35 4.90 2.13 -5.59
C VAL A 35 4.40 3.40 -6.28
N ILE A 36 5.12 4.53 -6.17
CA ILE A 36 4.65 5.83 -6.70
C ILE A 36 4.39 5.81 -8.22
N GLY A 37 5.05 4.90 -8.94
CA GLY A 37 4.84 4.70 -10.37
C GLY A 37 3.53 4.02 -10.77
N ARG A 38 2.75 3.45 -9.82
CA ARG A 38 1.46 2.80 -10.14
C ARG A 38 0.51 3.78 -10.79
N GLU A 39 -0.12 3.40 -11.89
CA GLU A 39 -1.00 4.28 -12.67
C GLU A 39 -2.19 4.83 -11.86
N CYS A 40 -2.78 4.02 -10.98
CA CYS A 40 -3.99 4.39 -10.23
C CYS A 40 -3.66 5.15 -8.94
N GLU A 41 -3.82 6.48 -8.96
CA GLU A 41 -3.68 7.33 -7.75
C GLU A 41 -4.64 6.91 -6.63
N ARG A 42 -5.86 6.48 -6.97
CA ARG A 42 -6.82 5.95 -5.99
C ARG A 42 -6.29 4.72 -5.25
N GLN A 43 -5.57 3.83 -5.94
CA GLN A 43 -4.94 2.67 -5.29
C GLN A 43 -3.85 3.11 -4.31
N LEU A 44 -3.05 4.11 -4.67
CA LEU A 44 -2.03 4.67 -3.78
C LEU A 44 -2.65 5.32 -2.55
N TRP A 45 -3.75 6.05 -2.73
CA TRP A 45 -4.51 6.67 -1.64
C TRP A 45 -5.03 5.62 -0.66
N TYR A 46 -5.63 4.53 -1.16
CA TYR A 46 -6.09 3.43 -0.30
C TYR A 46 -4.93 2.76 0.44
N GLY A 47 -3.80 2.56 -0.22
CA GLY A 47 -2.60 2.00 0.42
C GLY A 47 -2.03 2.91 1.51
N PHE A 48 -1.87 4.19 1.23
CA PHE A 48 -1.37 5.19 2.18
C PHE A 48 -2.28 5.32 3.41
N ARG A 49 -3.60 5.27 3.19
CA ARG A 49 -4.60 5.34 4.26
C ARG A 49 -4.92 4.00 4.92
N TRP A 50 -4.17 2.93 4.61
CA TRP A 50 -4.37 1.57 5.13
C TRP A 50 -5.80 1.04 4.95
N ALA A 51 -6.52 1.53 3.94
CA ALA A 51 -7.91 1.18 3.70
C ALA A 51 -8.07 -0.31 3.33
N THR A 52 -7.03 -0.95 2.83
CA THR A 52 -7.05 -2.39 2.52
C THR A 52 -6.75 -3.29 3.72
N GLY A 53 -6.45 -2.73 4.90
CA GLY A 53 -6.03 -3.49 6.09
C GLY A 53 -4.61 -4.06 6.00
N GLY A 54 -3.83 -3.63 5.00
CA GLY A 54 -2.53 -4.21 4.67
C GLY A 54 -2.64 -5.41 3.73
N GLU A 55 -1.57 -5.66 2.97
CA GLU A 55 -1.48 -6.85 2.12
C GLU A 55 -1.01 -8.03 2.99
N ARG A 56 -1.83 -9.09 3.06
CA ARG A 56 -1.42 -10.37 3.64
C ARG A 56 -1.00 -11.30 2.51
N PHE A 57 0.19 -11.88 2.66
CA PHE A 57 0.76 -12.76 1.64
C PHE A 57 0.87 -14.18 2.15
N GLU A 58 0.56 -15.15 1.30
CA GLU A 58 0.86 -16.55 1.57
C GLU A 58 2.36 -16.76 1.84
N GLY A 59 2.69 -17.81 2.60
CA GLY A 59 4.08 -18.12 2.95
C GLY A 59 5.00 -18.27 1.75
N ARG A 60 4.51 -18.84 0.64
CA ARG A 60 5.26 -18.92 -0.62
C ARG A 60 5.63 -17.54 -1.16
N MET A 61 4.73 -16.56 -1.09
CA MET A 61 4.97 -15.19 -1.56
C MET A 61 5.95 -14.46 -0.64
N GLN A 62 5.83 -14.63 0.68
CA GLN A 62 6.81 -14.08 1.63
C GLN A 62 8.23 -14.60 1.37
N ARG A 63 8.37 -15.90 1.06
CA ARG A 63 9.66 -16.48 0.62
C ARG A 63 10.19 -15.86 -0.66
N LEU A 64 9.30 -15.46 -1.56
CA LEU A 64 9.69 -14.85 -2.83
C LEU A 64 10.26 -13.44 -2.62
N PHE A 65 9.70 -12.69 -1.67
CA PHE A 65 10.24 -11.38 -1.27
C PHE A 65 11.59 -11.51 -0.59
N ASP A 66 11.72 -12.46 0.35
CA ASP A 66 13.00 -12.78 1.00
C ASP A 66 14.09 -13.19 -0.02
N ARG A 67 13.71 -13.92 -1.08
CA ARG A 67 14.65 -14.22 -2.16
C ARG A 67 15.16 -12.95 -2.85
N GLY A 68 14.31 -11.95 -3.04
CA GLY A 68 14.74 -10.64 -3.57
C GLY A 68 15.75 -9.96 -2.64
N GLN A 69 15.46 -9.92 -1.34
CA GLN A 69 16.36 -9.32 -0.34
C GLN A 69 17.73 -10.00 -0.27
N ARG A 70 17.76 -11.34 -0.37
CA ARG A 70 19.04 -12.07 -0.42
C ARG A 70 19.85 -11.76 -1.67
N GLU A 71 19.18 -11.44 -2.79
CA GLU A 71 19.84 -11.08 -4.05
C GLU A 71 20.55 -9.73 -3.96
N GLU A 72 20.01 -8.77 -3.20
CA GLU A 72 20.63 -7.47 -3.01
C GLU A 72 22.08 -7.61 -2.49
N ALA A 73 22.29 -8.48 -1.49
CA ALA A 73 23.62 -8.76 -0.95
C ALA A 73 24.57 -9.45 -1.96
N VAL A 74 24.03 -10.29 -2.84
CA VAL A 74 24.79 -10.95 -3.91
C VAL A 74 25.30 -9.90 -4.89
N PHE A 75 24.41 -9.05 -5.42
CA PHE A 75 24.82 -7.99 -6.35
C PHE A 75 25.83 -7.01 -5.74
N VAL A 76 25.66 -6.64 -4.48
CA VAL A 76 26.65 -5.81 -3.77
C VAL A 76 28.03 -6.48 -3.76
N SER A 77 28.08 -7.78 -3.44
CA SER A 77 29.33 -8.55 -3.43
C SER A 77 29.96 -8.63 -4.82
N GLU A 78 29.18 -8.89 -5.85
CA GLU A 78 29.64 -9.00 -7.23
C GLU A 78 30.15 -7.67 -7.79
N LEU A 79 29.42 -6.58 -7.56
CA LEU A 79 29.83 -5.24 -7.95
C LEU A 79 31.16 -4.83 -7.30
N ARG A 80 31.33 -5.14 -6.01
CA ARG A 80 32.61 -4.94 -5.31
C ARG A 80 33.73 -5.79 -5.90
N ALA A 81 33.44 -7.06 -6.24
CA ALA A 81 34.41 -7.98 -6.82
C ALA A 81 34.92 -7.52 -8.20
N ILE A 82 34.11 -6.81 -8.98
CA ILE A 82 34.53 -6.21 -10.26
C ILE A 82 35.15 -4.81 -10.11
N GLY A 83 35.37 -4.33 -8.87
CA GLY A 83 36.05 -3.08 -8.58
C GLY A 83 35.15 -1.84 -8.46
N CYS A 84 33.83 -2.01 -8.35
CA CYS A 84 32.95 -0.88 -8.03
C CYS A 84 33.02 -0.54 -6.54
N GLU A 85 32.92 0.75 -6.22
CA GLU A 85 32.68 1.23 -4.86
C GLU A 85 31.18 1.22 -4.61
N VAL A 86 30.71 0.38 -3.68
CA VAL A 86 29.29 0.18 -3.38
C VAL A 86 29.00 0.58 -1.94
N TYR A 87 28.11 1.56 -1.78
CA TYR A 87 27.57 2.02 -0.52
C TYR A 87 26.13 1.50 -0.39
N ASP A 88 25.96 0.33 0.22
CA ASP A 88 24.67 -0.31 0.56
C ASP A 88 24.20 0.05 1.99
N ILE A 89 25.09 0.66 2.77
CA ILE A 89 24.84 1.24 4.08
C ILE A 89 25.31 2.69 4.03
N ASP A 90 24.44 3.61 4.43
CA ASP A 90 24.75 5.02 4.62
C ASP A 90 25.79 5.16 5.75
N PRO A 91 27.01 5.63 5.43
CA PRO A 91 28.08 5.77 6.41
C PRO A 91 27.75 6.74 7.55
N ALA A 92 26.82 7.69 7.34
CA ALA A 92 26.44 8.66 8.35
C ALA A 92 25.48 8.07 9.40
N THR A 93 24.67 7.08 9.03
CA THR A 93 23.61 6.53 9.89
C THR A 93 23.82 5.07 10.28
N GLY A 94 24.66 4.33 9.55
CA GLY A 94 24.84 2.89 9.74
C GLY A 94 23.64 2.06 9.30
N ALA A 95 22.70 2.64 8.54
CA ALA A 95 21.51 1.99 8.00
C ALA A 95 21.46 2.14 6.47
N GLN A 96 20.49 1.51 5.79
CA GLN A 96 20.25 1.79 4.36
C GLN A 96 19.92 3.27 4.13
N PHE A 97 20.19 3.77 2.92
CA PHE A 97 19.82 5.12 2.52
C PHE A 97 18.29 5.30 2.54
N ASN A 98 17.80 6.03 3.53
CA ASN A 98 16.38 6.29 3.70
C ASN A 98 16.05 7.74 3.36
N PHE A 99 15.06 7.90 2.48
CA PHE A 99 14.58 9.21 2.05
C PHE A 99 13.21 9.50 2.65
N LYS A 100 13.00 10.78 2.93
CA LYS A 100 11.73 11.33 3.35
C LYS A 100 11.44 12.57 2.51
N ALA A 101 10.20 12.68 2.05
CA ALA A 101 9.70 13.79 1.27
C ALA A 101 8.23 14.05 1.66
N VAL A 102 7.67 15.16 1.16
CA VAL A 102 6.24 15.49 1.34
C VAL A 102 5.85 15.46 2.82
N GLY A 103 6.47 16.33 3.64
CA GLY A 103 6.19 16.38 5.09
C GLY A 103 6.51 15.08 5.84
N GLY A 104 7.43 14.26 5.32
CA GLY A 104 7.75 12.93 5.87
C GLY A 104 6.71 11.84 5.56
N HIS A 105 5.67 12.14 4.77
CA HIS A 105 4.65 11.16 4.38
C HIS A 105 4.99 10.38 3.11
N ALA A 106 5.98 10.80 2.33
CA ALA A 106 6.56 10.01 1.24
C ALA A 106 7.98 9.57 1.61
N GLY A 107 8.41 8.41 1.12
CA GLY A 107 9.76 7.94 1.40
C GLY A 107 10.14 6.64 0.72
N GLY A 108 11.36 6.18 0.97
CA GLY A 108 11.87 4.93 0.41
C GLY A 108 13.28 4.62 0.87
N SER A 109 13.68 3.38 0.64
CA SER A 109 15.00 2.86 0.98
C SER A 109 15.68 2.49 -0.33
N MET A 110 16.82 3.10 -0.59
CA MET A 110 17.61 2.85 -1.80
C MET A 110 18.59 1.71 -1.53
N ASP A 111 18.69 0.77 -2.47
CA ASP A 111 19.50 -0.45 -2.31
C ASP A 111 20.99 -0.10 -2.11
N ALA A 112 21.53 0.79 -2.97
CA ALA A 112 22.89 1.31 -2.82
C ALA A 112 23.14 2.59 -3.63
N ALA A 113 24.22 3.29 -3.32
CA ALA A 113 24.91 4.20 -4.23
C ALA A 113 26.18 3.53 -4.77
N ILE A 114 26.45 3.63 -6.07
CA ILE A 114 27.58 2.94 -6.73
C ILE A 114 28.45 3.95 -7.48
N LEU A 115 29.77 3.85 -7.33
CA LEU A 115 30.79 4.48 -8.18
C LEU A 115 31.66 3.40 -8.84
N GLY A 116 32.29 3.71 -9.97
CA GLY A 116 33.18 2.76 -10.65
C GLY A 116 32.48 1.79 -11.60
N VAL A 117 31.20 2.00 -11.91
CA VAL A 117 30.47 1.22 -12.93
C VAL A 117 31.25 1.23 -14.26
N PRO A 118 31.56 0.08 -14.90
CA PRO A 118 32.44 0.03 -16.07
C PRO A 118 32.05 0.98 -17.22
N GLU A 119 30.76 1.14 -17.48
CA GLU A 119 30.24 2.02 -18.53
C GLU A 119 30.22 3.51 -18.16
N ALA A 120 30.52 3.86 -16.89
CA ALA A 120 30.64 5.24 -16.40
C ALA A 120 31.42 5.31 -15.07
N PRO A 121 32.74 5.07 -15.09
CA PRO A 121 33.51 4.84 -13.86
C PRO A 121 33.60 6.06 -12.93
N LYS A 122 33.34 7.26 -13.44
CA LYS A 122 33.44 8.53 -12.69
C LYS A 122 32.10 9.09 -12.23
N THR A 123 31.01 8.35 -12.40
CA THR A 123 29.66 8.85 -12.08
C THR A 123 29.06 7.98 -10.98
N TYR A 124 28.44 8.62 -10.00
CA TYR A 124 27.63 7.94 -9.00
C TYR A 124 26.27 7.56 -9.60
N HIS A 125 25.80 6.36 -9.25
CA HIS A 125 24.50 5.85 -9.64
C HIS A 125 23.70 5.42 -8.41
N VAL A 126 22.40 5.71 -8.45
CA VAL A 126 21.42 4.95 -7.66
C VAL A 126 21.44 3.50 -8.13
N ALA A 127 21.59 2.53 -7.24
CA ALA A 127 21.42 1.12 -7.55
C ALA A 127 19.96 0.72 -7.32
N GLU A 128 19.40 -0.05 -8.26
CA GLU A 128 18.11 -0.71 -8.08
C GLU A 128 18.23 -2.17 -8.54
N PHE A 129 18.07 -3.10 -7.59
CA PHE A 129 18.28 -4.51 -7.77
C PHE A 129 16.96 -5.27 -7.86
N LYS A 130 16.77 -6.10 -8.89
CA LYS A 130 15.50 -6.80 -9.10
C LYS A 130 15.69 -8.25 -9.53
N THR A 131 14.81 -9.12 -9.02
CA THR A 131 14.69 -10.49 -9.53
C THR A 131 13.53 -10.61 -10.49
N HIS A 132 13.72 -11.34 -11.59
CA HIS A 132 12.70 -11.59 -12.60
C HIS A 132 12.48 -13.09 -12.80
N ASN A 133 11.28 -13.46 -13.25
CA ASN A 133 11.08 -14.77 -13.90
C ASN A 133 11.41 -14.64 -15.39
N ALA A 134 11.58 -15.77 -16.08
CA ALA A 134 11.97 -15.82 -17.49
C ALA A 134 11.08 -14.96 -18.40
N LYS A 135 9.75 -15.04 -18.23
CA LYS A 135 8.81 -14.24 -19.03
C LYS A 135 9.05 -12.73 -18.84
N SER A 136 9.16 -12.28 -17.60
CA SER A 136 9.39 -10.87 -17.32
C SER A 136 10.78 -10.41 -17.74
N PHE A 137 11.77 -11.28 -17.71
CA PHE A 137 13.15 -10.98 -18.10
C PHE A 137 13.28 -10.80 -19.62
N VAL A 138 12.64 -11.67 -20.42
CA VAL A 138 12.59 -11.51 -21.88
C VAL A 138 11.97 -10.18 -22.29
N THR A 139 10.88 -9.76 -21.63
CA THR A 139 10.28 -8.44 -21.88
C THR A 139 11.24 -7.30 -21.50
N LEU A 140 11.94 -7.42 -20.37
CA LEU A 140 12.92 -6.44 -19.92
C LEU A 140 14.07 -6.28 -20.93
N GLN A 141 14.65 -7.39 -21.40
CA GLN A 141 15.72 -7.37 -22.40
C GLN A 141 15.29 -6.70 -23.71
N LYS A 142 14.04 -6.94 -24.14
CA LYS A 142 13.51 -6.41 -25.40
C LYS A 142 13.17 -4.92 -25.31
N ASP A 143 12.51 -4.51 -24.23
CA ASP A 143 11.82 -3.21 -24.15
C ASP A 143 12.53 -2.19 -23.24
N GLY A 144 13.52 -2.61 -22.43
CA GLY A 144 14.14 -1.78 -21.40
C GLY A 144 13.23 -1.55 -20.19
N VAL A 145 13.81 -1.10 -19.08
CA VAL A 145 13.12 -0.95 -17.79
C VAL A 145 11.98 0.05 -17.86
N GLN A 146 12.13 1.16 -18.59
CA GLN A 146 11.10 2.20 -18.67
C GLN A 146 9.76 1.67 -19.22
N LYS A 147 9.81 0.82 -20.26
CA LYS A 147 8.62 0.26 -20.89
C LYS A 147 8.20 -1.07 -20.26
N ALA A 148 9.15 -1.94 -19.94
CA ALA A 148 8.84 -3.25 -19.35
C ALA A 148 8.41 -3.17 -17.88
N LYS A 149 8.95 -2.20 -17.13
CA LYS A 149 8.71 -1.99 -15.70
C LYS A 149 8.60 -0.49 -15.34
N PRO A 150 7.53 0.19 -15.78
CA PRO A 150 7.34 1.62 -15.50
C PRO A 150 7.41 1.99 -14.01
N GLU A 151 6.96 1.10 -13.12
CA GLU A 151 7.04 1.30 -11.66
C GLU A 151 8.50 1.33 -11.16
N HIS A 152 9.37 0.46 -11.69
CA HIS A 152 10.79 0.45 -11.31
C HIS A 152 11.52 1.67 -11.87
N TYR A 153 11.16 2.08 -13.10
CA TYR A 153 11.67 3.33 -13.66
C TYR A 153 11.27 4.53 -12.79
N ALA A 154 10.01 4.62 -12.37
CA ALA A 154 9.55 5.66 -11.45
C ALA A 154 10.28 5.64 -10.11
N GLN A 155 10.53 4.45 -9.55
CA GLN A 155 11.31 4.27 -8.32
C GLN A 155 12.74 4.83 -8.47
N MET A 156 13.45 4.48 -9.54
CA MET A 156 14.79 5.03 -9.79
C MET A 156 14.77 6.55 -10.00
N GLN A 157 13.76 7.08 -10.70
CA GLN A 157 13.62 8.52 -10.95
C GLN A 157 13.39 9.31 -9.65
N ILE A 158 12.53 8.81 -8.77
CA ILE A 158 12.28 9.48 -7.49
C ILE A 158 13.47 9.35 -6.53
N TYR A 159 14.20 8.22 -6.55
CA TYR A 159 15.42 8.08 -5.75
C TYR A 159 16.56 8.95 -6.27
N MET A 160 16.75 9.07 -7.58
CA MET A 160 17.68 10.06 -8.15
C MET A 160 17.30 11.49 -7.74
N HIS A 161 16.01 11.81 -7.69
CA HIS A 161 15.54 13.12 -7.23
C HIS A 161 15.91 13.39 -5.76
N TRP A 162 15.60 12.45 -4.85
CA TRP A 162 15.85 12.62 -3.42
C TRP A 162 17.33 12.54 -3.05
N SER A 163 18.12 11.71 -3.74
CA SER A 163 19.57 11.59 -3.54
C SER A 163 20.38 12.64 -4.28
N GLN A 164 19.75 13.43 -5.17
CA GLN A 164 20.41 14.39 -6.07
C GLN A 164 21.41 13.75 -7.06
N LEU A 165 21.32 12.43 -7.27
CA LEU A 165 22.10 11.72 -8.28
C LEU A 165 21.45 11.85 -9.67
N THR A 166 22.27 11.75 -10.72
CA THR A 166 21.81 11.98 -12.11
C THR A 166 21.77 10.72 -12.97
N ARG A 167 22.14 9.59 -12.37
CA ARG A 167 22.18 8.26 -13.00
C ARG A 167 21.65 7.20 -12.05
N ALA A 168 21.06 6.17 -12.62
CA ALA A 168 20.75 4.93 -11.93
C ALA A 168 21.33 3.74 -12.72
N LEU A 169 21.67 2.67 -12.01
CA LEU A 169 22.01 1.35 -12.54
C LEU A 169 20.89 0.40 -12.11
N TYR A 170 20.09 -0.02 -13.07
CA TYR A 170 19.13 -1.11 -12.89
C TYR A 170 19.85 -2.42 -13.14
N LEU A 171 19.94 -3.29 -12.14
CA LEU A 171 20.57 -4.60 -12.27
C LEU A 171 19.56 -5.69 -11.91
N ALA A 172 19.43 -6.68 -12.79
CA ALA A 172 18.43 -7.72 -12.66
C ALA A 172 18.96 -9.11 -12.98
N VAL A 173 18.48 -10.10 -12.23
CA VAL A 173 18.76 -11.52 -12.46
C VAL A 173 17.50 -12.27 -12.87
N ASN A 174 17.64 -13.17 -13.83
CA ASN A 174 16.62 -14.15 -14.15
C ASN A 174 16.70 -15.35 -13.19
N LYS A 175 15.69 -15.53 -12.34
CA LYS A 175 15.66 -16.62 -11.35
C LYS A 175 15.60 -18.03 -11.96
N ASP A 176 15.31 -18.14 -13.25
CA ASP A 176 15.20 -19.41 -13.95
C ASP A 176 16.52 -19.83 -14.63
N THR A 177 17.41 -18.88 -14.97
CA THR A 177 18.64 -19.14 -15.74
C THR A 177 19.91 -18.52 -15.16
N ASP A 178 19.78 -17.65 -14.16
CA ASP A 178 20.85 -16.83 -13.58
C ASP A 178 21.45 -15.77 -14.53
N ASP A 179 20.82 -15.56 -15.69
CA ASP A 179 21.24 -14.51 -16.61
C ASP A 179 21.06 -13.12 -15.99
N LEU A 180 22.07 -12.26 -16.20
CA LEU A 180 22.06 -10.87 -15.73
C LEU A 180 21.64 -9.88 -16.82
N TYR A 181 20.99 -8.81 -16.40
CA TYR A 181 20.64 -7.66 -17.22
C TYR A 181 21.00 -6.38 -16.48
N SER A 182 21.72 -5.47 -17.15
CA SER A 182 22.01 -4.14 -16.63
C SER A 182 21.53 -3.04 -17.58
N GLU A 183 20.94 -1.99 -17.04
CA GLU A 183 20.58 -0.78 -17.79
C GLU A 183 20.93 0.48 -17.00
N ARG A 184 21.55 1.45 -17.68
CA ARG A 184 21.82 2.77 -17.11
C ARG A 184 20.72 3.75 -17.48
N VAL A 185 20.07 4.31 -16.46
CA VAL A 185 18.98 5.26 -16.62
C VAL A 185 19.46 6.68 -16.31
N ARG A 186 18.97 7.65 -17.08
CA ARG A 186 19.24 9.08 -16.86
C ARG A 186 18.14 9.71 -16.03
N TYR A 187 18.52 10.61 -15.12
CA TYR A 187 17.56 11.42 -14.39
C TYR A 187 16.74 12.32 -15.33
N ASP A 188 15.42 12.27 -15.16
CA ASP A 188 14.44 13.16 -15.78
C ASP A 188 13.79 13.99 -14.66
N ALA A 189 14.24 15.24 -14.54
CA ALA A 189 13.77 16.14 -13.50
C ALA A 189 12.27 16.46 -13.61
N THR A 190 11.73 16.55 -14.83
CA THR A 190 10.32 16.86 -15.05
C THR A 190 9.47 15.68 -14.62
N PHE A 191 9.85 14.47 -15.03
CA PHE A 191 9.15 13.26 -14.64
C PHE A 191 9.22 13.03 -13.13
N ALA A 192 10.39 13.17 -12.51
CA ALA A 192 10.51 12.96 -11.06
C ALA A 192 9.70 13.98 -10.24
N LYS A 193 9.71 15.27 -10.63
CA LYS A 193 8.85 16.29 -9.99
C LYS A 193 7.37 15.98 -10.15
N SER A 194 6.96 15.40 -11.28
CA SER A 194 5.57 14.97 -11.48
C SER A 194 5.18 13.80 -10.56
N LEU A 195 6.13 12.92 -10.22
CA LEU A 195 5.93 11.83 -9.25
C LEU A 195 5.80 12.38 -7.83
N GLU A 196 6.59 13.39 -7.47
CA GLU A 196 6.48 14.05 -6.16
C GLU A 196 5.17 14.84 -6.03
N ALA A 197 4.79 15.61 -7.04
CA ALA A 197 3.48 16.28 -7.07
C ALA A 197 2.31 15.28 -7.04
N LYS A 198 2.48 14.10 -7.63
CA LYS A 198 1.52 12.98 -7.49
C LYS A 198 1.47 12.46 -6.06
N ALA A 199 2.60 12.30 -5.39
CA ALA A 199 2.65 11.91 -3.99
C ALA A 199 1.89 12.92 -3.12
N GLU A 200 2.10 14.23 -3.32
CA GLU A 200 1.36 15.30 -2.63
C GLU A 200 -0.16 15.18 -2.81
N ARG A 201 -0.63 15.02 -4.05
CA ARG A 201 -2.08 14.83 -4.33
C ARG A 201 -2.66 13.61 -3.62
N VAL A 202 -1.91 12.51 -3.61
CA VAL A 202 -2.33 11.27 -2.96
C VAL A 202 -2.35 11.42 -1.44
N ILE A 203 -1.31 12.01 -0.85
CA ILE A 203 -1.13 12.11 0.60
C ILE A 203 -2.14 13.09 1.19
N TYR A 204 -2.23 14.30 0.63
CA TYR A 204 -3.08 15.37 1.19
C TYR A 204 -4.52 15.33 0.67
N GLY A 205 -4.85 14.42 -0.24
CA GLY A 205 -6.21 14.21 -0.72
C GLY A 205 -7.15 13.80 0.42
N LYS A 206 -8.16 14.64 0.70
CA LYS A 206 -9.21 14.36 1.71
C LYS A 206 -10.10 13.17 1.31
N GLU A 207 -10.29 12.99 0.01
CA GLU A 207 -11.08 11.93 -0.58
C GLU A 207 -10.24 11.09 -1.56
N PRO A 208 -10.67 9.84 -1.86
CA PRO A 208 -9.99 9.02 -2.86
C PRO A 208 -10.01 9.72 -4.24
N PRO A 209 -8.86 9.89 -4.91
CA PRO A 209 -8.79 10.44 -6.27
C PRO A 209 -9.62 9.67 -7.29
N HIS A 210 -9.75 10.18 -8.51
CA HIS A 210 -10.34 9.39 -9.60
C HIS A 210 -9.52 8.11 -9.84
N GLY A 211 -10.24 7.00 -10.06
CA GLY A 211 -9.63 5.72 -10.41
C GLY A 211 -9.44 5.62 -11.92
N ILE A 212 -8.62 4.67 -12.36
CA ILE A 212 -8.36 4.39 -13.78
C ILE A 212 -9.56 3.77 -14.52
N SER A 213 -10.54 3.24 -13.78
CA SER A 213 -11.78 2.70 -14.33
C SER A 213 -12.90 2.73 -13.28
N ALA A 214 -14.15 2.91 -13.74
CA ALA A 214 -15.35 2.67 -12.94
C ALA A 214 -15.82 1.20 -13.03
N ASP A 215 -15.39 0.47 -14.06
CA ASP A 215 -15.76 -0.92 -14.30
C ASP A 215 -14.91 -1.87 -13.43
N PRO A 216 -15.53 -2.64 -12.51
CA PRO A 216 -14.80 -3.61 -11.68
C PRO A 216 -14.14 -4.73 -12.49
N SER A 217 -14.63 -5.03 -13.69
CA SER A 217 -14.11 -6.09 -14.56
C SER A 217 -12.86 -5.68 -15.34
N PHE A 218 -12.53 -4.37 -15.35
CA PHE A 218 -11.31 -3.87 -15.96
C PHE A 218 -10.10 -4.62 -15.39
N TYR A 219 -9.24 -5.17 -16.27
CA TYR A 219 -8.24 -6.15 -15.87
C TYR A 219 -7.31 -5.68 -14.74
N LYS A 220 -6.94 -4.38 -14.70
CA LYS A 220 -6.14 -3.83 -13.60
C LYS A 220 -6.94 -3.71 -12.29
N CYS A 221 -8.23 -3.41 -12.36
CA CYS A 221 -9.11 -3.38 -11.19
C CYS A 221 -9.40 -4.78 -10.65
N LYS A 222 -9.59 -5.77 -11.53
CA LYS A 222 -9.86 -7.16 -11.15
C LYS A 222 -8.77 -7.75 -10.25
N PHE A 223 -7.51 -7.44 -10.52
CA PHE A 223 -6.36 -7.92 -9.74
C PHE A 223 -5.84 -6.89 -8.71
N CYS A 224 -6.55 -5.78 -8.53
CA CYS A 224 -6.15 -4.75 -7.56
C CYS A 224 -6.54 -5.20 -6.14
N PRO A 225 -5.61 -5.21 -5.17
CA PRO A 225 -5.92 -5.56 -3.78
C PRO A 225 -6.90 -4.58 -3.12
N ALA A 226 -7.02 -3.36 -3.64
CA ALA A 226 -8.00 -2.37 -3.18
C ALA A 226 -9.38 -2.51 -3.86
N SER A 227 -9.56 -3.50 -4.77
CA SER A 227 -10.82 -3.70 -5.49
C SER A 227 -12.02 -3.92 -4.58
N PRO A 228 -11.94 -4.72 -3.48
CA PRO A 228 -13.06 -4.88 -2.56
C PRO A 228 -13.56 -3.54 -2.01
N VAL A 229 -12.66 -2.67 -1.55
CA VAL A 229 -13.03 -1.33 -1.03
C VAL A 229 -13.46 -0.38 -2.15
N CYS A 230 -12.87 -0.49 -3.33
CA CYS A 230 -13.14 0.42 -4.45
C CYS A 230 -14.46 0.12 -5.18
N HIS A 231 -14.78 -1.16 -5.36
CA HIS A 231 -15.82 -1.63 -6.27
C HIS A 231 -17.00 -2.35 -5.60
N THR A 232 -16.90 -2.73 -4.33
CA THR A 232 -17.98 -3.41 -3.61
C THR A 232 -18.38 -2.66 -2.35
N ASN A 233 -19.33 -3.19 -1.58
CA ASN A 233 -19.79 -2.58 -0.33
C ASN A 233 -18.89 -2.90 0.86
N ARG A 234 -17.71 -3.49 0.65
CA ARG A 234 -16.77 -3.79 1.73
C ARG A 234 -16.16 -2.48 2.26
N LEU A 235 -16.42 -2.17 3.52
CA LEU A 235 -15.79 -1.05 4.20
C LEU A 235 -14.33 -1.37 4.53
N PRO A 236 -13.45 -0.35 4.54
CA PRO A 236 -12.07 -0.54 4.95
C PRO A 236 -11.97 -0.84 6.44
N ALA A 237 -10.85 -1.42 6.88
CA ALA A 237 -10.61 -1.60 8.30
C ALA A 237 -10.66 -0.26 9.06
N VAL A 238 -11.19 -0.29 10.29
CA VAL A 238 -11.21 0.87 11.18
C VAL A 238 -9.79 1.17 11.62
N SER A 239 -9.32 2.37 11.32
CA SER A 239 -8.02 2.90 11.74
C SER A 239 -8.11 4.42 11.68
N CYS A 240 -7.23 5.18 12.35
CA CYS A 240 -7.31 6.64 12.20
C CYS A 240 -7.11 7.06 10.74
N ARG A 241 -6.39 6.29 9.92
CA ARG A 241 -6.13 6.68 8.52
C ARG A 241 -7.35 6.62 7.60
N THR A 242 -8.40 5.90 8.01
CA THR A 242 -9.69 5.84 7.34
C THR A 242 -10.74 6.78 7.98
N CYS A 243 -10.31 7.56 8.99
CA CYS A 243 -11.16 8.47 9.73
C CYS A 243 -11.24 9.87 9.11
N ALA A 244 -12.43 10.47 9.10
CA ALA A 244 -12.67 11.86 8.71
C ALA A 244 -11.99 12.89 9.62
N HIS A 245 -11.68 12.51 10.88
CA HIS A 245 -10.99 13.39 11.83
C HIS A 245 -9.48 13.45 11.64
N ALA A 246 -8.90 12.51 10.89
CA ALA A 246 -7.46 12.36 10.77
C ALA A 246 -6.91 13.07 9.53
N THR A 247 -5.94 13.95 9.75
CA THR A 247 -5.28 14.71 8.69
C THR A 247 -3.79 14.41 8.68
N PRO A 248 -3.22 13.97 7.53
CA PRO A 248 -1.77 13.98 7.36
C PRO A 248 -1.32 15.44 7.20
N GLU A 249 -0.55 15.93 8.16
CA GLU A 249 -0.12 17.31 8.17
C GLU A 249 1.12 17.51 7.28
N PRO A 250 1.24 18.64 6.58
CA PRO A 250 2.40 18.91 5.73
C PRO A 250 3.67 19.26 6.53
N ASP A 251 3.51 19.58 7.82
CA ASP A 251 4.59 19.84 8.75
C ASP A 251 4.88 18.62 9.65
N GLY A 252 6.02 18.67 10.33
CA GLY A 252 6.51 17.54 11.11
C GLY A 252 7.00 16.38 10.26
N ASP A 253 7.59 15.38 10.91
CA ASP A 253 8.15 14.19 10.26
C ASP A 253 7.07 13.09 10.17
N GLY A 254 6.23 13.15 9.13
CA GLY A 254 5.14 12.20 8.90
C GLY A 254 4.00 12.36 9.91
N ARG A 255 3.75 13.58 10.38
CA ARG A 255 2.79 13.89 11.45
C ARG A 255 1.35 13.72 10.99
N TRP A 256 0.52 13.14 11.86
CA TRP A 256 -0.93 13.05 11.69
C TRP A 256 -1.61 13.75 12.87
N SER A 257 -2.64 14.54 12.61
CA SER A 257 -3.46 15.20 13.63
C SER A 257 -4.88 14.63 13.66
N CYS A 258 -5.53 14.71 14.82
CA CYS A 258 -6.94 14.37 15.01
C CYS A 258 -7.75 15.61 15.40
N ALA A 259 -8.71 16.02 14.57
CA ALA A 259 -9.58 17.16 14.86
C ALA A 259 -10.48 16.93 16.09
N LYS A 260 -10.96 15.69 16.30
CA LYS A 260 -11.82 15.32 17.44
C LYS A 260 -11.11 15.46 18.79
N TRP A 261 -9.88 14.97 18.87
CA TRP A 261 -9.10 14.97 20.11
C TRP A 261 -8.19 16.20 20.25
N LYS A 262 -8.05 17.00 19.18
CA LYS A 262 -7.17 18.18 19.10
C LYS A 262 -5.72 17.84 19.48
N ALA A 263 -5.24 16.71 18.97
CA ALA A 263 -3.93 16.15 19.30
C ALA A 263 -3.30 15.46 18.10
N ASP A 264 -1.98 15.27 18.14
CA ASP A 264 -1.28 14.40 17.20
C ASP A 264 -1.65 12.93 17.44
N ILE A 265 -1.60 12.11 16.39
CA ILE A 265 -1.94 10.70 16.41
C ILE A 265 -0.64 9.87 16.39
N PRO A 266 -0.24 9.26 17.52
CA PRO A 266 0.89 8.33 17.54
C PRO A 266 0.69 7.18 16.56
N LEU A 267 1.78 6.65 15.98
CA LEU A 267 1.70 5.65 14.92
C LEU A 267 0.87 4.40 15.32
N ASP A 268 1.01 3.92 16.55
CA ASP A 268 0.24 2.76 17.03
C ASP A 268 -1.25 3.09 17.15
N ALA A 269 -1.60 4.29 17.64
CA ALA A 269 -2.97 4.77 17.68
C ALA A 269 -3.55 4.95 16.28
N GLN A 270 -2.73 5.31 15.28
CA GLN A 270 -3.19 5.36 13.90
C GLN A 270 -3.69 4.00 13.42
N ARG A 271 -3.06 2.91 13.87
CA ARG A 271 -3.38 1.54 13.43
C ARG A 271 -4.66 1.03 14.07
N THR A 272 -4.88 1.33 15.36
CA THR A 272 -6.02 0.80 16.11
C THR A 272 -7.29 1.61 15.88
N GLY A 273 -7.19 2.93 15.69
CA GLY A 273 -8.37 3.80 15.72
C GLY A 273 -8.92 4.01 17.14
N CYS A 274 -10.14 4.54 17.24
CA CYS A 274 -10.82 4.78 18.51
C CYS A 274 -12.36 4.75 18.34
N PRO A 275 -13.15 4.67 19.43
CA PRO A 275 -14.63 4.67 19.35
C PRO A 275 -15.26 5.92 18.70
N GLU A 276 -14.53 7.04 18.72
CA GLU A 276 -14.96 8.28 18.07
C GLU A 276 -14.70 8.31 16.54
N HIS A 277 -14.16 7.22 15.99
CA HIS A 277 -13.88 7.09 14.56
C HIS A 277 -15.15 7.28 13.73
N ARG A 278 -15.07 8.17 12.73
CA ARG A 278 -16.05 8.30 11.64
C ARG A 278 -15.34 8.11 10.32
N TYR A 279 -15.85 7.26 9.45
CA TYR A 279 -15.26 7.07 8.14
C TYR A 279 -15.24 8.36 7.35
N ILE A 280 -14.20 8.54 6.52
CA ILE A 280 -14.23 9.52 5.43
C ILE A 280 -15.49 9.24 4.59
N PRO A 281 -16.42 10.21 4.40
CA PRO A 281 -17.72 9.94 3.78
C PRO A 281 -17.64 9.25 2.41
N ALA A 282 -16.64 9.59 1.60
CA ALA A 282 -16.41 8.97 0.29
C ALA A 282 -16.14 7.44 0.35
N LEU A 283 -15.77 6.89 1.51
CA LEU A 283 -15.61 5.44 1.73
C LEU A 283 -16.96 4.73 1.89
N LEU A 284 -18.03 5.45 2.23
CA LEU A 284 -19.40 4.92 2.38
C LEU A 284 -20.28 5.18 1.16
N LYS A 285 -19.77 5.77 0.09
CA LYS A 285 -20.59 6.14 -1.09
C LYS A 285 -21.43 5.00 -1.71
N ARG A 286 -21.05 3.74 -1.47
CA ARG A 286 -21.81 2.57 -1.95
C ARG A 286 -22.87 2.07 -0.97
N TRP A 287 -22.85 2.58 0.25
CA TRP A 287 -23.86 2.38 1.28
C TRP A 287 -24.94 3.47 1.21
N GLY A 288 -24.53 4.72 1.00
CA GLY A 288 -25.42 5.86 0.81
C GLY A 288 -24.66 7.16 0.56
N GLU A 289 -25.39 8.17 0.11
CA GLU A 289 -24.88 9.54 -0.03
C GLU A 289 -24.96 10.24 1.33
N ALA A 290 -23.92 11.00 1.69
CA ALA A 290 -23.93 11.78 2.92
C ALA A 290 -24.92 12.95 2.78
N THR A 291 -25.91 13.02 3.67
CA THR A 291 -27.01 13.99 3.60
C THR A 291 -27.02 15.01 4.73
N ASP A 292 -26.44 14.68 5.89
CA ASP A 292 -26.30 15.58 7.03
C ASP A 292 -25.09 15.19 7.89
N ALA A 293 -24.60 16.10 8.74
CA ALA A 293 -23.52 15.83 9.67
C ALA A 293 -23.58 16.75 10.89
N SER A 294 -23.09 16.25 12.03
CA SER A 294 -22.91 17.05 13.24
C SER A 294 -21.50 16.86 13.79
N GLU A 295 -20.72 17.93 13.82
CA GLU A 295 -19.41 17.94 14.50
C GLU A 295 -19.58 17.75 16.01
N GLY A 296 -20.50 18.50 16.63
CA GLY A 296 -20.79 18.41 18.06
C GLY A 296 -21.34 17.04 18.48
N GLY A 297 -22.23 16.45 17.67
CA GLY A 297 -22.75 15.10 17.87
C GLY A 297 -21.79 13.99 17.40
N ASN A 298 -20.70 14.35 16.72
CA ASN A 298 -19.77 13.45 16.05
C ASN A 298 -20.48 12.36 15.23
N TRP A 299 -21.27 12.73 14.21
CA TRP A 299 -21.91 11.77 13.31
C TRP A 299 -22.04 12.31 11.89
N VAL A 300 -22.14 11.40 10.92
CA VAL A 300 -22.51 11.67 9.53
C VAL A 300 -23.70 10.80 9.18
N GLU A 301 -24.75 11.40 8.63
CA GLU A 301 -25.96 10.74 8.17
C GLU A 301 -25.87 10.44 6.68
N TYR A 302 -26.35 9.27 6.30
CA TYR A 302 -26.33 8.77 4.95
C TYR A 302 -27.73 8.32 4.53
N THR A 303 -28.09 8.62 3.29
CA THR A 303 -29.30 8.10 2.63
C THR A 303 -28.91 7.13 1.52
N SER A 304 -29.35 5.89 1.61
CA SER A 304 -29.12 4.89 0.57
C SER A 304 -30.00 5.12 -0.67
N ALA A 305 -29.68 4.46 -1.79
CA ALA A 305 -30.43 4.59 -3.04
C ALA A 305 -31.91 4.16 -2.92
N ASP A 306 -32.23 3.28 -1.98
CA ASP A 306 -33.58 2.81 -1.64
C ASP A 306 -34.23 3.59 -0.47
N GLY A 307 -33.61 4.69 -0.02
CA GLY A 307 -34.19 5.62 0.95
C GLY A 307 -33.98 5.26 2.43
N VAL A 308 -33.18 4.24 2.74
CA VAL A 308 -32.81 3.92 4.13
C VAL A 308 -31.87 5.00 4.65
N VAL A 309 -32.21 5.57 5.81
CA VAL A 309 -31.40 6.57 6.50
C VAL A 309 -30.66 5.91 7.66
N PHE A 310 -29.36 6.13 7.75
CA PHE A 310 -28.54 5.65 8.86
C PHE A 310 -27.39 6.62 9.14
N ARG A 311 -26.82 6.53 10.34
CA ARG A 311 -25.65 7.35 10.73
C ARG A 311 -24.43 6.48 10.96
N ASN A 312 -23.25 6.98 10.54
CA ASN A 312 -22.01 6.61 11.20
C ASN A 312 -21.79 7.60 12.35
N GLY A 313 -21.97 7.14 13.59
CA GLY A 313 -22.14 8.00 14.76
C GLY A 313 -21.98 7.24 16.08
N PRO A 314 -22.25 7.90 17.23
CA PRO A 314 -22.40 7.21 18.50
C PRO A 314 -23.52 6.17 18.41
N ARG A 315 -23.35 5.02 19.06
CA ARG A 315 -24.32 3.91 19.02
C ARG A 315 -25.69 4.38 19.54
N GLY A 316 -26.72 4.12 18.77
CA GLY A 316 -28.11 4.39 19.12
C GLY A 316 -29.07 3.95 18.00
N PRO A 317 -30.38 4.15 18.15
CA PRO A 317 -31.35 3.85 17.10
C PRO A 317 -30.98 4.54 15.78
N GLY A 318 -30.80 3.77 14.71
CA GLY A 318 -30.40 4.26 13.39
C GLY A 318 -28.97 4.82 13.29
N SER A 319 -28.13 4.67 14.32
CA SER A 319 -26.77 5.19 14.36
C SER A 319 -25.76 4.14 14.81
N PHE A 320 -24.72 3.93 13.99
CA PHE A 320 -23.79 2.81 14.09
C PHE A 320 -22.34 3.29 14.23
N GLY A 321 -21.59 2.63 15.10
CA GLY A 321 -20.14 2.84 15.21
C GLY A 321 -19.43 2.34 13.95
N SER A 322 -18.22 2.84 13.66
CA SER A 322 -17.50 2.40 12.45
C SER A 322 -17.09 0.93 12.49
N GLU A 323 -16.76 0.38 13.67
CA GLU A 323 -16.48 -1.05 13.84
C GLU A 323 -17.72 -1.90 13.55
N GLU A 324 -18.87 -1.43 14.02
CA GLU A 324 -20.16 -2.08 13.81
C GLU A 324 -20.53 -2.10 12.32
N LEU A 325 -20.36 -0.97 11.62
CA LEU A 325 -20.53 -0.89 10.17
C LEU A 325 -19.54 -1.80 9.42
N ALA A 326 -18.28 -1.88 9.87
CA ALA A 326 -17.26 -2.73 9.26
C ALA A 326 -17.58 -4.23 9.39
N ALA A 327 -18.31 -4.62 10.43
CA ALA A 327 -18.70 -5.99 10.71
C ALA A 327 -19.97 -6.45 9.96
N MET A 328 -20.65 -5.55 9.24
CA MET A 328 -21.93 -5.85 8.59
C MET A 328 -21.92 -5.50 7.09
N THR A 329 -23.03 -5.84 6.43
CA THR A 329 -23.30 -5.43 5.04
C THR A 329 -24.48 -4.45 5.02
N PRO A 330 -24.68 -3.70 3.92
CA PRO A 330 -25.87 -2.87 3.79
C PRO A 330 -27.17 -3.65 4.00
N ALA A 331 -27.24 -4.93 3.61
CA ALA A 331 -28.44 -5.75 3.79
C ALA A 331 -28.88 -5.84 5.27
N ILE A 332 -27.92 -5.87 6.20
CA ILE A 332 -28.19 -5.95 7.65
C ILE A 332 -28.85 -4.68 8.17
N LEU A 333 -28.56 -3.50 7.59
CA LEU A 333 -29.26 -2.25 7.95
C LEU A 333 -30.77 -2.34 7.75
N ARG A 334 -31.23 -3.23 6.86
CA ARG A 334 -32.64 -3.44 6.49
C ARG A 334 -33.31 -4.56 7.28
N ASP A 335 -32.54 -5.28 8.09
CA ASP A 335 -33.05 -6.41 8.85
C ASP A 335 -33.64 -5.90 10.18
N SER A 336 -34.96 -5.87 10.25
CA SER A 336 -35.69 -5.39 11.43
C SER A 336 -35.40 -6.23 12.66
N LEU A 337 -35.25 -7.55 12.52
CA LEU A 337 -34.96 -8.44 13.64
C LEU A 337 -33.54 -8.23 14.13
N ALA A 338 -32.57 -8.08 13.22
CA ALA A 338 -31.19 -7.79 13.60
C ALA A 338 -31.08 -6.45 14.35
N ASN A 339 -31.80 -5.43 13.89
CA ASN A 339 -31.85 -4.12 14.53
C ASN A 339 -32.57 -4.16 15.89
N GLU A 340 -33.65 -4.93 16.02
CA GLU A 340 -34.36 -5.15 17.30
C GLU A 340 -33.45 -5.86 18.30
N ILE A 341 -32.76 -6.94 17.88
CA ILE A 341 -31.79 -7.65 18.73
C ILE A 341 -30.68 -6.71 19.21
N ARG A 342 -30.16 -5.87 18.31
CA ARG A 342 -29.13 -4.90 18.62
C ARG A 342 -29.60 -3.86 19.64
N ASP A 343 -30.79 -3.29 19.43
CA ASP A 343 -31.28 -2.15 20.20
C ASP A 343 -31.87 -2.58 21.55
N GLU A 344 -32.57 -3.73 21.61
CA GLU A 344 -33.22 -4.22 22.83
C GLU A 344 -32.31 -5.07 23.72
N PHE A 345 -31.39 -5.84 23.11
CA PHE A 345 -30.58 -6.83 23.83
C PHE A 345 -29.08 -6.49 23.84
N ASP A 346 -28.71 -5.27 23.47
CA ASP A 346 -27.32 -4.83 23.27
C ASP A 346 -26.51 -5.76 22.34
N GLY A 347 -27.18 -6.36 21.36
CA GLY A 347 -26.56 -7.25 20.38
C GLY A 347 -25.46 -6.55 19.58
N ARG A 348 -24.38 -7.26 19.26
CA ARG A 348 -23.27 -6.73 18.46
C ARG A 348 -23.11 -7.50 17.16
N PHE A 349 -22.91 -6.78 16.07
CA PHE A 349 -22.45 -7.38 14.83
C PHE A 349 -20.97 -7.73 14.96
N VAL A 350 -20.66 -9.00 14.69
CA VAL A 350 -19.29 -9.51 14.67
C VAL A 350 -18.95 -9.92 13.24
N PRO A 351 -17.72 -9.67 12.76
CA PRO A 351 -17.29 -10.17 11.47
C PRO A 351 -17.42 -11.70 11.46
N VAL A 352 -18.01 -12.25 10.39
CA VAL A 352 -17.90 -13.68 10.14
C VAL A 352 -16.44 -13.93 9.74
N GLU A 353 -15.70 -14.69 10.53
CA GLU A 353 -14.40 -15.20 10.08
C GLU A 353 -14.66 -16.07 8.84
N GLU A 354 -14.28 -15.56 7.66
CA GLU A 354 -14.17 -16.42 6.48
C GLU A 354 -13.14 -17.49 6.83
N ALA A 355 -13.60 -18.74 6.99
CA ALA A 355 -12.72 -19.88 7.21
C ALA A 355 -11.64 -19.87 6.12
N ALA A 356 -10.38 -19.76 6.56
CA ALA A 356 -9.21 -19.66 5.70
C ALA A 356 -8.98 -20.92 4.85
#